data_AF-A0A6I6H4Z2-F1
#
_entry.id   AF-A0A6I6H4Z2-F1
#
_cell.length_a   1.000
_cell.length_b   1.000
_cell.length_c   1.000
_cell.angle_alpha   90.00
_cell.angle_beta   90.00
_cell.angle_gamma   90.00
#
_symmetry.space_group_name_H-M   'P 1'
#
loop_
_entity.id
_entity.type
_entity.pdbx_description
1 polymer ?
#
loop_
_entity_poly.entity_id
_entity_poly.type
_entity_poly.pdbx_seq_one_letter_code
_entity_poly.pdbx_strand_id
1 'polypeptide(L)'
;MTTEELLRSYIEDGQPAAELERMLDSATERQALYRLLFKTQPRPYRRLLLRLLDKEISFRTAVWEGSVAGDEESAEGIFHCAYLLSRCGEPADALEIWKAQYLNQDVGELEVGFFVGAGVAPTLAFLAGADDETSQEVREYIRSSLSNPDASRWLEAWEASRYAALARNS
;
A
#
# COMPACT_ATOMS: atom_id res chain seq x y z
N MET A 1 26.13 -1.30 -6.09
CA MET A 1 24.98 -2.08 -6.59
C MET A 1 23.92 -1.14 -7.09
N THR A 2 23.23 -1.49 -8.17
CA THR A 2 22.01 -0.80 -8.60
C THR A 2 20.84 -1.15 -7.68
N THR A 3 19.76 -0.35 -7.72
CA THR A 3 18.53 -0.67 -6.96
C THR A 3 17.94 -2.02 -7.36
N GLU A 4 18.04 -2.40 -8.63
CA GLU A 4 17.60 -3.70 -9.14
C GLU A 4 18.42 -4.85 -8.55
N GLU A 5 19.73 -4.68 -8.41
CA GLU A 5 20.61 -5.65 -7.76
C GLU A 5 20.29 -5.78 -6.26
N LEU A 6 19.98 -4.67 -5.59
CA LEU A 6 19.55 -4.66 -4.19
C LEU A 6 18.22 -5.41 -3.99
N LEU A 7 17.24 -5.16 -4.86
CA LEU A 7 15.95 -5.86 -4.84
C LEU A 7 16.11 -7.36 -5.14
N ARG A 8 16.97 -7.72 -6.10
CA ARG A 8 17.24 -9.14 -6.41
C ARG A 8 17.86 -9.86 -5.21
N SER A 9 18.88 -9.29 -4.59
CA SER A 9 19.48 -9.85 -3.37
C SER A 9 18.46 -9.95 -2.23
N TYR A 10 17.56 -8.97 -2.06
CA TYR A 10 16.50 -9.07 -1.07
C TYR A 10 15.59 -10.30 -1.25
N ILE A 11 15.26 -10.68 -2.49
CA ILE A 11 14.46 -11.87 -2.77
C ILE A 11 15.22 -13.15 -2.44
N GLU A 12 16.53 -13.18 -2.68
CA GLU A 12 17.40 -14.34 -2.46
C GLU A 12 17.71 -14.54 -0.98
N ASP A 13 18.07 -13.46 -0.27
CA ASP A 13 18.58 -13.49 1.09
C ASP A 13 17.50 -13.22 2.15
N GLY A 14 16.37 -12.63 1.74
CA GLY A 14 15.25 -12.24 2.61
C GLY A 14 15.55 -11.07 3.56
N GLN A 15 16.77 -10.53 3.53
CA GLN A 15 17.22 -9.41 4.33
C GLN A 15 17.68 -8.29 3.41
N PRO A 16 17.27 -7.03 3.63
CA PRO A 16 17.76 -5.94 2.82
C PRO A 16 19.21 -5.62 3.19
N ALA A 17 20.02 -5.34 2.18
CA ALA A 17 21.32 -4.74 2.38
C ALA A 17 21.19 -3.35 3.03
N ALA A 18 22.26 -2.87 3.67
CA ALA A 18 22.27 -1.57 4.36
C ALA A 18 21.88 -0.42 3.43
N GLU A 19 22.26 -0.49 2.16
CA GLU A 19 21.87 0.49 1.14
C GLU A 19 20.36 0.51 0.91
N LEU A 20 19.72 -0.67 0.83
CA LEU A 20 18.27 -0.75 0.67
C LEU A 20 17.55 -0.23 1.92
N GLU A 21 18.05 -0.52 3.12
CA GLU A 21 17.51 0.04 4.37
C GLU A 21 17.51 1.58 4.37
N ARG A 22 18.64 2.20 3.97
CA ARG A 22 18.72 3.66 3.86
C ARG A 22 17.69 4.22 2.87
N MET A 23 17.42 3.48 1.79
CA MET A 23 16.38 3.87 0.82
C MET A 23 14.97 3.83 1.40
N LEU A 24 14.68 2.91 2.34
CA LEU A 24 13.39 2.86 3.00
C LEU A 24 13.15 4.09 3.90
N ASP A 25 14.23 4.66 4.46
CA ASP A 25 14.14 5.85 5.32
C ASP A 25 13.94 7.16 4.55
N SER A 26 14.28 7.19 3.26
CA SER A 26 14.14 8.37 2.40
C SER A 26 12.83 8.36 1.61
N ALA A 27 11.95 9.34 1.86
CA ALA A 27 10.67 9.45 1.15
C ALA A 27 10.83 9.53 -0.37
N THR A 28 11.82 10.28 -0.85
CA THR A 28 12.15 10.38 -2.28
C THR A 28 12.63 9.04 -2.85
N GLU A 29 13.49 8.31 -2.13
CA GLU A 29 13.99 7.01 -2.61
C GLU A 29 12.89 5.93 -2.59
N ARG A 30 11.95 5.99 -1.64
CA ARG A 30 10.76 5.13 -1.65
C ARG A 30 9.91 5.33 -2.90
N GLN A 31 9.73 6.57 -3.39
CA GLN A 31 9.01 6.82 -4.65
C GLN A 31 9.66 6.11 -5.84
N ALA A 32 11.00 6.17 -5.92
CA ALA A 32 11.74 5.46 -6.95
C ALA A 32 11.58 3.93 -6.83
N LEU A 33 11.57 3.40 -5.60
CA LEU A 33 11.31 1.99 -5.33
C LEU A 33 9.92 1.56 -5.79
N TYR A 34 8.86 2.33 -5.52
CA TYR A 34 7.50 1.99 -5.95
C TYR A 34 7.39 1.86 -7.47
N ARG A 35 8.02 2.77 -8.22
CA ARG A 35 8.06 2.72 -9.69
C ARG A 35 8.77 1.47 -10.20
N LEU A 36 9.87 1.08 -9.56
CA LEU A 36 10.60 -0.13 -9.92
C LEU A 36 9.83 -1.41 -9.57
N LEU A 37 9.20 -1.47 -8.40
CA LEU A 37 8.38 -2.58 -7.94
C LEU A 37 7.12 -2.74 -8.81
N PHE A 38 6.54 -1.64 -9.27
CA PHE A 38 5.44 -1.65 -10.23
C PHE A 38 5.84 -2.33 -11.55
N LYS A 39 7.04 -2.03 -12.08
CA LYS A 39 7.57 -2.61 -13.32
C LYS A 39 7.95 -4.10 -13.19
N THR A 40 8.30 -4.56 -11.99
CA THR A 40 8.87 -5.90 -11.74
C THR A 40 7.88 -6.91 -11.16
N GLN A 41 6.59 -6.55 -11.10
CA GLN A 41 5.52 -7.26 -10.38
C GLN A 41 5.74 -7.24 -8.85
N PRO A 42 4.76 -6.75 -8.06
CA PRO A 42 4.97 -6.49 -6.64
C PRO A 42 4.98 -7.74 -5.74
N ARG A 43 4.34 -8.84 -6.14
CA ARG A 43 4.08 -10.00 -5.28
C ARG A 43 5.34 -10.60 -4.61
N PRO A 44 6.47 -10.82 -5.30
CA PRO A 44 7.70 -11.33 -4.66
C PRO A 44 8.20 -10.41 -3.53
N TYR A 45 7.91 -9.12 -3.63
CA TYR A 45 8.37 -8.09 -2.71
C TYR A 45 7.36 -7.75 -1.61
N ARG A 46 6.30 -8.56 -1.41
CA ARG A 46 5.26 -8.27 -0.41
C ARG A 46 5.82 -7.92 0.97
N ARG A 47 6.81 -8.66 1.46
CA ARG A 47 7.44 -8.38 2.76
C ARG A 47 8.13 -7.02 2.81
N LEU A 48 8.77 -6.61 1.72
CA LEU A 48 9.37 -5.28 1.59
C LEU A 48 8.29 -4.20 1.53
N LEU A 49 7.20 -4.45 0.82
CA LEU A 49 6.06 -3.53 0.72
C LEU A 49 5.36 -3.30 2.06
N LEU A 50 5.21 -4.33 2.90
CA LEU A 50 4.69 -4.16 4.27
C LEU A 50 5.60 -3.25 5.10
N ARG A 51 6.92 -3.45 4.99
CA ARG A 51 7.89 -2.57 5.66
C ARG A 51 7.85 -1.13 5.13
N LEU A 52 7.67 -0.96 3.82
CA LEU A 52 7.50 0.36 3.20
C LEU A 52 6.23 1.04 3.72
N LEU A 53 5.13 0.31 3.89
CA LEU A 53 3.90 0.84 4.47
C LEU A 53 4.12 1.38 5.89
N ASP A 54 4.81 0.63 6.75
CA ASP A 54 5.17 1.08 8.09
C ASP A 54 6.00 2.37 8.06
N LYS A 55 6.93 2.49 7.09
CA LYS A 55 7.74 3.69 6.88
C LYS A 55 6.90 4.87 6.40
N GLU A 56 5.90 4.65 5.53
CA GLU A 56 4.99 5.70 5.09
C GLU A 56 4.09 6.18 6.21
N ILE A 57 3.51 5.28 7.00
CA ILE A 57 2.70 5.63 8.18
C ILE A 57 3.54 6.49 9.13
N SER A 58 4.75 6.01 9.48
CA SER A 58 5.66 6.73 10.38
C SER A 58 6.03 8.11 9.85
N PHE A 59 6.35 8.21 8.56
CA PHE A 59 6.67 9.48 7.91
C PHE A 59 5.49 10.45 7.96
N ARG A 60 4.27 9.99 7.69
CA ARG A 60 3.07 10.84 7.71
C ARG A 60 2.65 11.30 9.08
N THR A 61 2.82 10.45 10.09
CA THR A 61 2.67 10.88 11.49
C THR A 61 3.67 11.99 11.81
N ALA A 62 4.96 11.82 11.46
CA ALA A 62 5.99 12.83 11.74
C ALA A 62 5.77 14.16 10.99
N VAL A 63 5.28 14.12 9.75
CA VAL A 63 4.92 15.34 8.99
C VAL A 63 3.74 16.05 9.64
N TRP A 64 2.69 15.30 10.02
CA TRP A 64 1.50 15.87 10.67
C TRP A 64 1.81 16.50 12.03
N GLU A 65 2.71 15.88 12.80
CA GLU A 65 3.21 16.40 14.08
C GLU A 65 4.18 17.59 13.92
N GLY A 66 4.60 17.91 12.70
CA GLY A 66 5.56 18.98 12.41
C GLY A 66 7.01 18.63 12.75
N SER A 67 7.31 17.35 13.01
CA SER A 67 8.65 16.86 13.34
C SER A 67 9.56 16.75 12.10
N VAL A 68 8.97 16.60 10.91
CA VAL A 68 9.67 16.54 9.62
C VAL A 68 8.91 17.41 8.61
N ALA A 69 9.63 18.07 7.70
CA ALA A 69 9.01 18.78 6.59
C ALA A 69 8.43 17.79 5.58
N GLY A 70 7.15 17.96 5.22
CA GLY A 70 6.54 17.25 4.10
C GLY A 70 6.91 17.89 2.76
N ASP A 71 6.85 17.10 1.69
CA ASP A 71 6.82 17.59 0.31
C ASP A 71 5.62 16.98 -0.43
N GLU A 72 5.14 17.66 -1.49
CA GLU A 72 3.97 17.19 -2.25
C GLU A 72 4.22 15.87 -2.98
N GLU A 73 5.48 15.54 -3.33
CA GLU A 73 5.78 14.30 -4.07
C GLU A 73 5.72 13.06 -3.16
N SER A 74 6.11 13.20 -1.90
CA SER A 74 5.96 12.19 -0.85
C SER A 74 4.50 12.06 -0.37
N ALA A 75 3.64 13.03 -0.72
CA ALA A 75 2.21 13.01 -0.43
C ALA A 75 1.45 11.84 -1.10
N GLU A 76 2.03 11.21 -2.12
CA GLU A 76 1.42 10.05 -2.81
C GLU A 76 1.99 8.69 -2.36
N GLY A 77 3.07 8.68 -1.57
CA GLY A 77 3.82 7.44 -1.25
C GLY A 77 2.99 6.35 -0.57
N ILE A 78 2.13 6.75 0.37
CA ILE A 78 1.26 5.82 1.07
C ILE A 78 0.23 5.17 0.14
N PHE A 79 -0.30 5.91 -0.84
CA PHE A 79 -1.26 5.40 -1.82
C PHE A 79 -0.57 4.49 -2.85
N HIS A 80 0.65 4.84 -3.29
CA HIS A 80 1.46 3.99 -4.14
C HIS A 80 1.79 2.65 -3.45
N CYS A 81 2.21 2.70 -2.19
CA CYS A 81 2.50 1.51 -1.41
C CYS A 81 1.25 0.63 -1.20
N ALA A 82 0.13 1.22 -0.77
CA ALA A 82 -1.13 0.50 -0.58
C ALA A 82 -1.63 -0.14 -1.88
N TYR A 83 -1.50 0.54 -3.02
CA TYR A 83 -1.83 -0.05 -4.31
C TYR A 83 -0.93 -1.24 -4.63
N LEU A 84 0.39 -1.13 -4.47
CA LEU A 84 1.30 -2.24 -4.75
C LEU A 84 1.07 -3.45 -3.81
N LEU A 85 0.71 -3.20 -2.55
CA LEU A 85 0.27 -4.25 -1.62
C LEU A 85 -1.02 -4.92 -2.09
N SER A 86 -2.03 -4.16 -2.52
CA SER A 86 -3.26 -4.75 -3.04
C SER A 86 -3.00 -5.63 -4.27
N ARG A 87 -2.01 -5.27 -5.11
CA ARG A 87 -1.55 -6.09 -6.24
C ARG A 87 -0.81 -7.36 -5.86
N CYS A 88 -0.44 -7.55 -4.59
CA CYS A 88 0.10 -8.83 -4.11
C CYS A 88 -0.99 -9.90 -3.97
N GLY A 89 -2.26 -9.50 -3.83
CA GLY A 89 -3.41 -10.39 -3.85
C GLY A 89 -3.58 -11.25 -2.60
N GLU A 90 -3.01 -10.84 -1.46
CA GLU A 90 -3.14 -11.56 -0.19
C GLU A 90 -4.25 -10.93 0.67
N PRO A 91 -5.30 -11.68 1.09
CA PRO A 91 -6.41 -11.14 1.87
C PRO A 91 -5.99 -10.43 3.16
N ALA A 92 -4.91 -10.90 3.80
CA ALA A 92 -4.37 -10.31 5.03
C ALA A 92 -3.84 -8.88 4.84
N ASP A 93 -3.50 -8.47 3.62
CA ASP A 93 -3.02 -7.12 3.34
C ASP A 93 -4.10 -6.06 3.62
N ALA A 94 -5.39 -6.43 3.61
CA ALA A 94 -6.47 -5.53 3.97
C ALA A 94 -6.30 -4.93 5.37
N LEU A 95 -5.91 -5.75 6.36
CA LEU A 95 -5.70 -5.30 7.74
C LEU A 95 -4.43 -4.46 7.87
N GLU A 96 -3.40 -4.79 7.09
CA GLU A 96 -2.14 -4.03 7.08
C GLU A 96 -2.37 -2.64 6.50
N ILE A 97 -3.07 -2.53 5.36
CA ILE A 97 -3.45 -1.26 4.73
C ILE A 97 -4.39 -0.46 5.64
N TRP A 98 -5.27 -1.11 6.42
CA TRP A 98 -6.19 -0.43 7.33
C TRP A 98 -5.47 0.36 8.43
N LYS A 99 -4.22 0.03 8.76
CA LYS A 99 -3.42 0.84 9.70
C LYS A 99 -3.17 2.27 9.20
N ALA A 100 -3.26 2.49 7.88
CA ALA A 100 -3.17 3.81 7.27
C ALA A 100 -4.53 4.51 7.11
N GLN A 101 -5.64 3.84 7.40
CA GLN A 101 -6.97 4.41 7.35
C GLN A 101 -7.11 5.52 8.40
N TYR A 102 -7.62 6.69 8.00
CA TYR A 102 -7.80 7.85 8.89
C TYR A 102 -6.54 8.33 9.62
N LEU A 103 -5.35 8.09 9.05
CA LEU A 103 -4.08 8.42 9.70
C LEU A 103 -3.96 9.91 10.06
N ASN A 104 -4.38 10.80 9.14
CA ASN A 104 -4.48 12.24 9.34
C ASN A 104 -5.41 12.85 8.28
N GLN A 105 -5.59 14.19 8.28
CA GLN A 105 -6.47 14.87 7.34
C GLN A 105 -6.01 14.77 5.87
N ASP A 106 -4.70 14.64 5.63
CA ASP A 106 -4.14 14.56 4.28
C ASP A 106 -4.33 13.17 3.67
N VAL A 107 -4.29 12.11 4.49
CA VAL A 107 -4.58 10.74 4.05
C VAL A 107 -6.08 10.51 3.96
N GLY A 108 -6.85 11.02 4.93
CA GLY A 108 -8.29 10.88 4.97
C GLY A 108 -8.75 9.42 4.95
N GLU A 109 -9.75 9.14 4.12
CA GLU A 109 -10.28 7.80 3.92
C GLU A 109 -9.63 7.13 2.70
N LEU A 110 -9.07 5.95 2.91
CA LEU A 110 -8.59 5.09 1.84
C LEU A 110 -9.78 4.45 1.10
N GLU A 111 -9.74 4.54 -0.22
CA GLU A 111 -10.76 3.96 -1.10
C GLU A 111 -10.84 2.44 -1.00
N VAL A 112 -12.05 1.87 -1.09
CA VAL A 112 -12.29 0.43 -0.86
C VAL A 112 -11.43 -0.50 -1.75
N GLY A 113 -11.03 -0.04 -2.94
CA GLY A 113 -10.19 -0.79 -3.87
C GLY A 113 -8.84 -1.23 -3.29
N PHE A 114 -8.27 -0.49 -2.33
CA PHE A 114 -7.00 -0.87 -1.69
C PHE A 114 -7.14 -2.15 -0.86
N PHE A 115 -8.30 -2.37 -0.24
CA PHE A 115 -8.51 -3.48 0.69
C PHE A 115 -8.87 -4.79 0.00
N VAL A 116 -9.41 -4.73 -1.22
CA VAL A 116 -9.95 -5.90 -1.92
C VAL A 116 -9.02 -6.44 -3.01
N GLY A 117 -7.71 -6.25 -2.86
CA GLY A 117 -6.70 -6.67 -3.85
C GLY A 117 -6.67 -8.17 -4.15
N ALA A 118 -7.01 -9.01 -3.17
CA ALA A 118 -7.20 -10.46 -3.37
C ALA A 118 -8.53 -10.81 -4.06
N GLY A 119 -9.42 -9.83 -4.25
CA GLY A 119 -10.82 -9.97 -4.61
C GLY A 119 -11.75 -9.79 -3.41
N VAL A 120 -12.98 -9.33 -3.67
CA VAL A 120 -13.97 -9.02 -2.62
C VAL A 120 -14.33 -10.25 -1.78
N ALA A 121 -14.71 -11.35 -2.43
CA ALA A 121 -15.11 -12.58 -1.74
C ALA A 121 -14.01 -13.18 -0.85
N PRO A 122 -12.77 -13.42 -1.32
CA PRO A 122 -11.72 -13.97 -0.46
C PRO A 122 -11.30 -13.00 0.67
N THR A 123 -11.32 -11.69 0.43
CA THR A 123 -11.05 -10.70 1.47
C THR A 123 -12.10 -10.74 2.57
N LEU A 124 -13.40 -10.72 2.22
CA LEU A 124 -14.48 -10.81 3.19
C LEU A 124 -14.50 -12.16 3.94
N ALA A 125 -14.12 -13.25 3.29
CA ALA A 125 -13.99 -14.56 3.92
C ALA A 125 -12.86 -14.58 4.96
N PHE A 126 -11.71 -13.99 4.63
CA PHE A 126 -10.59 -13.83 5.57
C PHE A 126 -10.99 -13.01 6.79
N LEU A 127 -11.58 -11.82 6.58
CA LEU A 127 -12.01 -10.92 7.66
C LEU A 127 -13.11 -11.54 8.54
N ALA A 128 -13.95 -12.41 7.98
CA ALA A 128 -14.96 -13.13 8.77
C ALA A 128 -14.37 -14.26 9.63
N GLY A 129 -13.15 -14.72 9.34
CA GLY A 129 -12.45 -15.75 10.09
C GLY A 129 -11.68 -15.24 11.30
N ALA A 130 -11.46 -13.93 11.39
CA ALA A 130 -10.83 -13.27 12.52
C ALA A 130 -11.92 -12.63 13.41
N ASP A 131 -11.95 -13.00 14.68
CA ASP A 131 -12.93 -12.50 15.66
C ASP A 131 -12.33 -11.34 16.46
N ASP A 132 -11.97 -10.26 15.76
CA ASP A 132 -11.45 -9.03 16.34
C ASP A 132 -12.17 -7.80 15.77
N GLU A 133 -12.16 -6.71 16.54
CA GLU A 133 -12.88 -5.47 16.23
C GLU A 133 -12.43 -4.86 14.90
N THR A 134 -11.13 -4.83 14.63
CA THR A 134 -10.59 -4.26 13.38
C THR A 134 -11.06 -5.05 12.16
N SER A 135 -11.04 -6.38 12.22
CA SER A 135 -11.56 -7.22 11.14
C SER A 135 -13.05 -6.97 10.87
N GLN A 136 -13.83 -6.71 11.91
CA GLN A 136 -15.26 -6.37 11.78
C GLN A 136 -15.45 -4.99 11.12
N GLU A 137 -14.69 -3.98 11.53
CA GLU A 137 -14.73 -2.63 10.95
C GLU A 137 -14.38 -2.64 9.45
N VAL A 138 -13.27 -3.27 9.08
CA VAL A 138 -12.82 -3.35 7.68
C VAL A 138 -13.88 -4.07 6.83
N ARG A 139 -14.46 -5.14 7.37
CA ARG A 139 -15.49 -5.93 6.70
C ARG A 139 -16.76 -5.12 6.46
N GLU A 140 -17.20 -4.34 7.45
CA GLU A 140 -18.38 -3.48 7.31
C GLU A 140 -18.11 -2.36 6.30
N TYR A 141 -16.95 -1.72 6.37
CA TYR A 141 -16.53 -0.72 5.39
C TYR A 141 -16.54 -1.25 3.94
N ILE A 142 -15.97 -2.44 3.70
CA ILE A 142 -15.99 -3.04 2.36
C ILE A 142 -17.43 -3.29 1.90
N ARG A 143 -18.31 -3.77 2.78
CA ARG A 143 -19.71 -4.06 2.43
C ARG A 143 -20.50 -2.79 2.14
N SER A 144 -20.36 -1.76 2.96
CA SER A 144 -21.06 -0.49 2.76
C SER A 144 -20.62 0.15 1.44
N SER A 145 -19.31 0.19 1.18
CA SER A 145 -18.73 0.81 -0.01
C SER A 145 -19.06 0.07 -1.30
N LEU A 146 -19.28 -1.24 -1.24
CA LEU A 146 -19.62 -2.08 -2.40
C LEU A 146 -21.11 -2.45 -2.47
N SER A 147 -21.97 -1.82 -1.66
CA SER A 147 -23.42 -2.05 -1.69
C SER A 147 -24.11 -1.49 -2.95
N ASN A 148 -23.44 -0.60 -3.68
CA ASN A 148 -23.94 0.02 -4.89
C ASN A 148 -23.88 -0.96 -6.09
N PRO A 149 -24.94 -1.10 -6.91
CA PRO A 149 -24.93 -1.89 -8.14
C PRO A 149 -23.77 -1.58 -9.11
N ASP A 150 -23.27 -0.34 -9.12
CA ASP A 150 -22.18 0.11 -9.99
C ASP A 150 -20.77 -0.12 -9.38
N ALA A 151 -20.67 -0.74 -8.19
CA ALA A 151 -19.41 -0.89 -7.47
C ALA A 151 -18.32 -1.60 -8.29
N SER A 152 -18.70 -2.58 -9.12
CA SER A 152 -17.73 -3.28 -9.99
C SER A 152 -17.12 -2.35 -11.03
N ARG A 153 -17.95 -1.53 -11.70
CA ARG A 153 -17.47 -0.53 -12.67
C ARG A 153 -16.62 0.54 -12.00
N TRP A 154 -17.00 0.95 -10.80
CA TRP A 154 -16.21 1.91 -10.02
C TRP A 154 -14.83 1.33 -9.66
N LEU A 155 -14.76 0.07 -9.21
CA LEU A 155 -13.50 -0.61 -8.88
C LEU A 155 -12.56 -0.68 -10.10
N GLU A 156 -13.09 -1.00 -11.28
CA GLU A 156 -12.30 -1.02 -12.52
C GLU A 156 -11.74 0.36 -12.88
N ALA A 157 -12.57 1.41 -12.78
CA ALA A 157 -12.15 2.78 -13.05
C ALA A 157 -11.11 3.28 -12.03
N TRP A 158 -11.32 2.95 -10.76
CA TRP A 158 -10.39 3.21 -9.67
C TRP A 158 -9.03 2.55 -9.93
N GLU A 159 -9.03 1.26 -10.27
CA GLU A 159 -7.81 0.50 -10.56
C GLU A 159 -7.03 1.12 -11.73
N ALA A 160 -7.72 1.48 -12.81
CA ALA A 160 -7.11 2.16 -13.95
C ALA A 160 -6.50 3.50 -13.56
N SER A 161 -7.13 4.25 -12.65
CA SER A 161 -6.62 5.53 -12.16
C SER A 161 -5.31 5.36 -11.38
N ARG A 162 -5.23 4.36 -10.47
CA ARG A 162 -4.06 4.07 -9.65
C ARG A 162 -2.90 3.55 -10.51
N TYR A 163 -3.21 2.68 -11.47
CA TYR A 163 -2.24 2.22 -12.47
C TYR A 163 -1.63 3.41 -13.23
N ALA A 164 -2.49 4.31 -13.73
CA ALA A 164 -2.03 5.49 -14.49
C ALA A 164 -1.23 6.49 -13.63
N ALA A 165 -1.49 6.59 -12.33
CA ALA A 165 -0.72 7.44 -11.42
C ALA A 165 0.73 6.95 -11.28
N LEU A 166 0.93 5.65 -11.08
CA LEU A 166 2.25 5.05 -11.02
C LEU A 166 2.96 5.06 -12.38
N ALA A 167 2.24 4.80 -13.47
CA ALA A 167 2.80 4.72 -14.82
C ALA A 167 3.25 6.09 -15.39
N ARG A 168 2.56 7.20 -15.06
CA ARG A 168 2.88 8.54 -15.59
C ARG A 168 4.17 9.15 -15.03
N ASN A 169 4.61 8.69 -13.86
CA ASN A 169 5.80 9.18 -13.17
C ASN A 169 7.02 8.24 -13.33
N SER A 170 6.92 7.24 -14.22
CA SER A 170 7.86 6.11 -14.39
C SER A 170 8.83 6.25 -15.56
#